data_AF-A0A439SDS0-F1
#
_entry.id   AF-A0A439SDS0-F1
#
_cell.length_a   1.000
_cell.length_b   1.000
_cell.length_c   1.000
_cell.angle_alpha   90.00
_cell.angle_beta   90.00
_cell.angle_gamma   90.00
#
_symmetry.space_group_name_H-M   'P 1'
#
loop_
_entity.id
_entity.type
_entity.pdbx_description
1 polymer ?
#
loop_
_entity_poly.entity_id
_entity_poly.type
_entity_poly.pdbx_seq_one_letter_code
_entity_poly.pdbx_strand_id
1 'polypeptide(L)'
;VLARTLAEAWPGDASRETLLRRAFRARHADESHRARLRVEMGRLRAELGALAEINATAAGFALTPIGAGEVVVLAPPVEEQHGAVLAFLADGESWSSSALAIALGASARTVQRALEELSAERKVQAIGRGRARRWMMPPVTGFPTVLLLPGPLPSD
;
A
#
# COMPACT_ATOMS: atom_id res chain seq x y z
N VAL A 1 -7.66 0.60 -3.67
CA VAL A 1 -7.64 -0.21 -4.92
C VAL A 1 -8.35 0.47 -6.08
N LEU A 2 -9.63 0.86 -5.97
CA LEU A 2 -10.37 1.49 -7.09
C LEU A 2 -9.71 2.76 -7.63
N ALA A 3 -9.37 3.72 -6.76
CA ALA A 3 -8.68 4.95 -7.15
C ALA A 3 -7.38 4.67 -7.92
N ARG A 4 -6.54 3.77 -7.37
CA ARG A 4 -5.30 3.33 -8.00
C ARG A 4 -5.54 2.71 -9.39
N THR A 5 -6.52 1.81 -9.52
CA THR A 5 -6.85 1.18 -10.82
C THR A 5 -7.31 2.19 -11.87
N LEU A 6 -8.07 3.21 -11.47
CA LEU A 6 -8.49 4.28 -12.37
C LEU A 6 -7.31 5.16 -12.78
N ALA A 7 -6.45 5.51 -11.82
CA ALA A 7 -5.25 6.30 -12.06
C ALA A 7 -4.25 5.57 -12.98
N GLU A 8 -4.05 4.26 -12.83
CA GLU A 8 -3.21 3.46 -13.72
C GLU A 8 -3.78 3.32 -15.14
N ALA A 9 -5.09 3.45 -15.32
CA ALA A 9 -5.75 3.37 -16.62
C ALA A 9 -5.77 4.72 -17.35
N TRP A 10 -5.52 5.83 -16.63
CA TRP A 10 -5.50 7.17 -17.20
C TRP A 10 -4.44 7.27 -18.30
N PRO A 11 -4.72 7.95 -19.44
CA PRO A 11 -5.91 8.77 -19.74
C PRO A 11 -7.15 8.00 -20.23
N GLY A 12 -7.07 6.67 -20.32
CA GLY A 12 -8.19 5.81 -20.71
C GLY A 12 -9.13 5.46 -19.55
N ASP A 13 -10.02 4.50 -19.80
CA ASP A 13 -10.97 3.99 -18.82
C ASP A 13 -10.56 2.62 -18.27
N ALA A 14 -10.82 2.41 -16.98
CA ALA A 14 -10.69 1.10 -16.36
C ALA A 14 -11.98 0.30 -16.60
N SER A 15 -11.85 -0.88 -17.20
CA SER A 15 -13.00 -1.77 -17.45
C SER A 15 -13.67 -2.22 -16.15
N ARG A 16 -15.00 -2.45 -16.20
CA ARG A 16 -15.73 -2.97 -15.03
C ARG A 16 -15.15 -4.30 -14.54
N GLU A 17 -14.75 -5.16 -15.47
CA GLU A 17 -14.15 -6.45 -15.13
C GLU A 17 -12.85 -6.29 -14.34
N THR A 18 -11.96 -5.38 -14.77
CA THR A 18 -10.70 -5.11 -14.06
C THR A 18 -10.93 -4.50 -12.68
N LEU A 19 -11.88 -3.57 -12.56
CA LEU A 19 -12.26 -3.00 -11.27
C LEU A 19 -12.81 -4.08 -10.32
N LEU A 20 -13.68 -4.96 -10.82
CA LEU A 20 -14.25 -6.05 -10.03
C LEU A 20 -13.20 -7.06 -9.57
N ARG A 21 -12.33 -7.49 -10.50
CA ARG A 21 -11.26 -8.45 -10.23
C ARG A 21 -10.28 -7.92 -9.19
N ARG A 22 -9.86 -6.66 -9.32
CA ARG A 22 -8.87 -6.05 -8.41
C ARG A 22 -9.47 -5.67 -7.06
N ALA A 23 -10.64 -5.02 -7.04
CA ALA A 23 -11.20 -4.50 -5.79
C ALA A 23 -11.90 -5.57 -4.94
N PHE A 24 -12.52 -6.57 -5.58
CA PHE A 24 -13.33 -7.57 -4.88
C PHE A 24 -12.78 -8.99 -5.00
N ARG A 25 -11.63 -9.19 -5.67
CA ARG A 25 -11.04 -10.51 -5.96
C ARG A 25 -12.03 -11.46 -6.67
N ALA A 26 -13.03 -10.91 -7.35
CA ALA A 26 -14.07 -11.66 -8.01
C ALA A 26 -13.49 -12.35 -9.26
N ARG A 27 -13.55 -13.69 -9.28
CA ARG A 27 -13.17 -14.47 -10.48
C ARG A 27 -14.27 -14.44 -11.54
N HIS A 28 -15.54 -14.34 -11.12
CA HIS A 28 -16.71 -14.15 -11.99
C HIS A 28 -17.59 -13.03 -11.43
N ALA A 29 -17.95 -12.07 -12.28
CA ALA A 29 -18.78 -10.93 -11.90
C ALA A 29 -20.27 -11.28 -11.94
N ASP A 30 -20.91 -11.39 -10.78
CA ASP A 30 -22.36 -11.49 -10.66
C ASP A 30 -23.03 -10.11 -10.46
N GLU A 31 -24.35 -10.08 -10.34
CA GLU A 31 -25.09 -8.83 -10.13
C GLU A 31 -24.76 -8.15 -8.79
N SER A 32 -24.48 -8.94 -7.74
CA SER A 32 -24.08 -8.42 -6.43
C SER A 32 -22.77 -7.66 -6.52
N HIS A 33 -21.78 -8.20 -7.25
CA HIS A 33 -20.51 -7.53 -7.52
C HIS A 33 -20.72 -6.23 -8.30
N ARG A 34 -21.60 -6.23 -9.32
CA ARG A 34 -21.93 -5.01 -10.08
C ARG A 34 -22.61 -3.95 -9.23
N ALA A 35 -23.57 -4.33 -8.39
CA ALA A 35 -24.24 -3.43 -7.45
C ALA A 35 -23.23 -2.83 -6.46
N ARG A 36 -22.35 -3.66 -5.89
CA ARG A 36 -21.30 -3.20 -4.99
C ARG A 36 -20.32 -2.25 -5.66
N LEU A 37 -19.91 -2.51 -6.90
CA LEU A 37 -19.04 -1.61 -7.66
C LEU A 37 -19.67 -0.23 -7.82
N ARG A 38 -20.98 -0.15 -8.12
CA ARG A 38 -21.68 1.14 -8.24
C ARG A 38 -21.64 1.93 -6.92
N VAL A 39 -21.87 1.25 -5.79
CA VAL A 39 -21.80 1.88 -4.46
C VAL A 39 -20.41 2.40 -4.15
N GLU A 40 -19.38 1.56 -4.32
CA GLU A 40 -18.00 1.98 -4.04
C GLU A 40 -17.52 3.07 -4.99
N MET A 41 -18.01 3.11 -6.24
CA MET A 41 -17.71 4.20 -7.16
C MET A 41 -18.39 5.51 -6.74
N GLY A 42 -19.62 5.43 -6.22
CA GLY A 42 -20.32 6.58 -5.63
C GLY A 42 -19.58 7.15 -4.42
N ARG A 43 -19.10 6.29 -3.53
CA ARG A 43 -18.25 6.71 -2.40
C ARG A 43 -16.96 7.36 -2.88
N LEU A 44 -16.29 6.73 -3.86
CA LEU A 44 -15.03 7.26 -4.37
C LEU A 44 -15.20 8.64 -5.03
N ARG A 45 -16.32 8.90 -5.71
CA ARG A 45 -16.65 10.24 -6.23
C ARG A 45 -16.78 11.28 -5.12
N ALA A 46 -17.39 10.93 -3.99
CA ALA A 46 -17.53 11.84 -2.86
C ALA A 46 -16.14 12.20 -2.27
N GLU A 47 -15.26 11.22 -2.12
CA GLU A 47 -13.90 11.42 -1.59
C GLU A 47 -13.01 12.23 -2.55
N LEU A 48 -13.15 12.05 -3.87
CA LEU A 48 -12.28 12.68 -4.87
C LEU A 48 -12.85 13.96 -5.49
N GLY A 49 -14.07 14.40 -5.13
CA GLY A 49 -14.78 15.46 -5.86
C GLY A 49 -14.07 16.81 -5.96
N ALA A 50 -13.11 17.10 -5.08
CA ALA A 50 -12.27 18.31 -5.15
C ALA A 50 -11.04 18.17 -6.06
N LEU A 51 -10.67 16.95 -6.46
CA LEU A 51 -9.43 16.63 -7.16
C LEU A 51 -9.65 16.05 -8.56
N ALA A 52 -10.70 15.25 -8.74
CA ALA A 52 -10.98 14.56 -10.00
C ALA A 52 -12.45 14.15 -10.11
N GLU A 53 -12.95 14.11 -11.34
CA GLU A 53 -14.22 13.48 -11.67
C GLU A 53 -14.04 12.00 -12.01
N ILE A 54 -15.07 11.20 -11.76
CA ILE A 54 -15.13 9.81 -12.21
C ILE A 54 -16.35 9.62 -13.10
N ASN A 55 -16.10 9.40 -14.38
CA ASN A 55 -17.13 9.34 -15.41
C ASN A 55 -17.38 7.90 -15.83
N ALA A 56 -18.65 7.50 -15.96
CA ALA A 56 -18.99 6.17 -16.47
C ALA A 56 -18.82 6.15 -17.99
N THR A 57 -18.20 5.09 -18.51
CA THR A 57 -18.00 4.85 -19.95
C THR A 57 -18.78 3.60 -20.38
N ALA A 58 -18.77 3.33 -21.69
CA ALA A 58 -19.32 2.08 -22.22
C ALA A 58 -18.62 0.86 -21.59
N ALA A 59 -17.29 0.86 -21.45
CA ALA A 59 -16.53 -0.28 -20.95
C ALA A 59 -16.31 -0.28 -19.41
N GLY A 60 -16.40 0.88 -18.75
CA GLY A 60 -16.21 1.00 -17.31
C GLY A 60 -16.28 2.42 -16.78
N PHE A 61 -15.15 2.94 -16.28
CA PHE A 61 -15.06 4.25 -15.65
C PHE A 61 -13.72 4.93 -15.97
N ALA A 62 -13.76 6.22 -16.26
CA ALA A 62 -12.59 7.06 -16.50
C ALA A 62 -12.40 8.06 -15.35
N LEU A 63 -11.15 8.39 -15.04
CA LEU A 63 -10.80 9.44 -14.08
C LEU A 63 -10.41 10.70 -14.86
N THR A 64 -10.97 11.84 -14.49
CA THR A 64 -10.66 13.12 -15.14
C THR A 64 -10.17 14.10 -14.07
N PRO A 65 -8.87 14.44 -14.03
CA PRO A 65 -8.36 15.37 -13.02
C PRO A 65 -8.94 16.78 -13.21
N ILE A 66 -9.18 17.49 -12.10
CA ILE A 66 -9.61 18.89 -12.11
C ILE A 66 -8.36 19.77 -12.03
N GLY A 67 -8.07 20.52 -13.09
CA GLY A 67 -6.99 21.51 -13.11
C GLY A 67 -5.55 20.95 -13.14
N ALA A 68 -5.36 19.64 -13.02
CA ALA A 68 -4.06 18.99 -13.22
C ALA A 68 -3.94 18.43 -14.65
N GLY A 69 -2.73 18.49 -15.22
CA GLY A 69 -2.44 18.01 -16.57
C GLY A 69 -2.20 16.50 -16.69
N GLU A 70 -1.95 15.81 -15.57
CA GLU A 70 -1.58 14.40 -15.56
C GLU A 70 -2.03 13.71 -14.27
N VAL A 71 -2.36 12.42 -14.37
CA VAL A 71 -2.53 11.54 -13.22
C VAL A 71 -1.39 10.52 -13.21
N VAL A 72 -0.62 10.48 -12.13
CA VAL A 72 0.45 9.50 -11.92
C VAL A 72 0.21 8.69 -10.65
N VAL A 73 0.66 7.43 -10.66
CA VAL A 73 0.60 6.55 -9.49
C VAL A 73 1.99 6.41 -8.89
N LEU A 74 2.13 6.86 -7.65
CA LEU A 74 3.33 6.63 -6.86
C LEU A 74 3.22 5.27 -6.17
N ALA A 75 3.92 4.28 -6.72
CA ALA A 75 4.06 2.96 -6.11
C ALA A 75 5.24 2.94 -5.12
N PRO A 76 5.16 2.17 -4.02
CA PRO A 76 6.34 1.92 -3.19
C PRO A 76 7.41 1.19 -4.03
N PRO A 77 8.72 1.37 -3.72
CA PRO A 77 9.80 0.69 -4.45
C PRO A 77 9.68 -0.83 -4.51
N VAL A 78 8.97 -1.43 -3.54
CA VAL A 78 8.66 -2.86 -3.52
C VAL A 78 7.17 -3.05 -3.25
N GLU A 79 6.46 -3.72 -4.16
CA GLU A 79 5.06 -4.09 -3.96
C GLU A 79 4.94 -5.46 -3.32
N GLU A 80 4.69 -5.45 -2.01
CA GLU A 80 4.62 -6.63 -1.17
C GLU A 80 3.29 -6.71 -0.44
N GLN A 81 2.80 -7.94 -0.21
CA GLN A 81 1.55 -8.19 0.52
C GLN A 81 1.53 -7.49 1.89
N HIS A 82 2.68 -7.49 2.57
CA HIS A 82 2.86 -6.88 3.89
C HIS A 82 3.71 -5.61 3.82
N GLY A 83 3.66 -4.88 2.71
CA GLY A 83 4.49 -3.69 2.45
C GLY A 83 4.39 -2.61 3.53
N ALA A 84 3.23 -2.43 4.16
CA ALA A 84 3.08 -1.48 5.26
C ALA A 84 3.90 -1.89 6.51
N VAL A 85 4.03 -3.19 6.80
CA VAL A 85 4.90 -3.68 7.88
C VAL A 85 6.37 -3.45 7.50
N LEU A 86 6.74 -3.75 6.25
CA LEU A 86 8.10 -3.52 5.76
C LEU A 86 8.49 -2.04 5.78
N ALA A 87 7.57 -1.13 5.45
CA ALA A 87 7.81 0.31 5.49
C ALA A 87 8.20 0.81 6.89
N PHE A 88 7.59 0.27 7.95
CA PHE A 88 7.96 0.61 9.34
C PHE A 88 9.33 0.05 9.75
N LEU A 89 9.82 -0.99 9.09
CA LEU A 89 11.10 -1.62 9.38
C LEU A 89 12.20 -1.17 8.41
N ALA A 90 11.88 -0.28 7.46
CA ALA A 90 12.72 0.09 6.34
C ALA A 90 14.00 0.83 6.76
N ASP A 91 13.94 1.52 7.89
CA ASP A 91 15.07 2.23 8.52
C ASP A 91 16.03 1.28 9.27
N GLY A 92 15.69 -0.01 9.39
CA GLY A 92 16.45 -0.99 10.15
C GLY A 92 16.23 -0.90 11.66
N GLU A 93 15.34 -0.03 12.13
CA GLU A 93 15.02 0.08 13.55
C GLU A 93 14.25 -1.13 14.05
N SER A 94 14.36 -1.39 15.36
CA SER A 94 13.75 -2.56 15.99
C SER A 94 12.38 -2.23 16.60
N TRP A 95 11.33 -2.89 16.13
CA TRP A 95 9.95 -2.65 16.56
C TRP A 95 9.35 -3.84 17.32
N SER A 96 8.47 -3.58 18.31
CA SER A 96 7.57 -4.65 18.82
C SER A 96 6.38 -4.90 17.89
N SER A 97 5.85 -6.11 17.92
CA SER A 97 4.56 -6.45 17.30
C SER A 97 3.41 -5.53 17.77
N SER A 98 3.37 -5.14 19.05
CA SER A 98 2.33 -4.24 19.57
C SER A 98 2.45 -2.80 19.06
N ALA A 99 3.67 -2.28 18.95
CA ALA A 99 3.91 -0.93 18.40
C ALA A 99 3.51 -0.87 16.92
N LEU A 100 3.86 -1.90 16.15
CA LEU A 100 3.41 -2.05 14.76
C LEU A 100 1.89 -2.14 14.65
N ALA A 101 1.23 -2.90 15.53
CA ALA A 101 -0.23 -3.00 15.55
C ALA A 101 -0.91 -1.64 15.78
N ILE A 102 -0.40 -0.84 16.73
CA ILE A 102 -0.89 0.51 17.01
C ILE A 102 -0.65 1.42 15.79
N ALA A 103 0.57 1.46 15.26
CA ALA A 103 0.93 2.35 14.16
C ALA A 103 0.18 2.04 12.86
N LEU A 104 -0.10 0.75 12.60
CA LEU A 104 -0.86 0.29 11.44
C LEU A 104 -2.38 0.33 11.63
N GLY A 105 -2.88 0.64 12.84
CA GLY A 105 -4.31 0.52 13.16
C GLY A 105 -4.85 -0.89 12.96
N ALA A 106 -4.01 -1.92 13.13
CA ALA A 106 -4.30 -3.31 12.83
C ALA A 106 -4.38 -4.16 14.11
N SER A 107 -5.08 -5.29 14.04
CA SER A 107 -5.11 -6.22 15.17
C SER A 107 -3.73 -6.85 15.41
N ALA A 108 -3.42 -7.16 16.68
CA ALA A 108 -2.18 -7.85 17.03
C ALA A 108 -2.01 -9.18 16.25
N ARG A 109 -3.10 -9.92 16.02
CA ARG A 109 -3.09 -11.16 15.25
C ARG A 109 -2.72 -10.92 13.78
N THR A 110 -3.20 -9.84 13.17
CA THR A 110 -2.90 -9.48 11.79
C THR A 110 -1.41 -9.19 11.63
N VAL A 111 -0.86 -8.35 12.50
CA VAL A 111 0.58 -7.99 12.48
C VAL A 111 1.46 -9.20 12.74
N GLN A 112 1.09 -10.04 13.72
CA GLN A 112 1.86 -11.22 14.05
C GLN A 112 1.94 -12.22 12.88
N ARG A 113 0.83 -12.44 12.16
CA ARG A 113 0.82 -13.28 10.94
C ARG A 113 1.69 -12.68 9.84
N ALA A 114 1.59 -11.37 9.60
CA ALA A 114 2.42 -10.69 8.61
C ALA A 114 3.91 -10.85 8.91
N LEU A 115 4.31 -10.68 10.17
CA LEU A 115 5.71 -10.83 10.60
C LEU A 115 6.20 -12.27 10.47
N GLU A 116 5.37 -13.26 10.77
CA GLU A 116 5.69 -14.68 10.58
C GLU A 116 5.90 -15.04 9.11
N GLU A 117 5.00 -14.60 8.22
CA GLU A 117 5.12 -14.79 6.77
C GLU A 117 6.39 -14.10 6.23
N LEU A 118 6.60 -12.83 6.57
CA LEU A 118 7.81 -12.09 6.17
C LEU A 118 9.10 -12.72 6.71
N SER A 119 9.06 -13.29 7.91
CA SER A 119 10.22 -13.96 8.51
C SER A 119 10.55 -15.28 7.81
N ALA A 120 9.52 -16.04 7.41
CA ALA A 120 9.70 -17.25 6.61
C ALA A 120 10.37 -16.93 5.26
N GLU A 121 10.04 -15.78 4.67
CA GLU A 121 10.66 -15.26 3.45
C GLU A 121 12.01 -14.55 3.69
N ARG A 122 12.49 -14.50 4.93
CA ARG A 122 13.74 -13.82 5.35
C ARG A 122 13.76 -12.31 5.04
N LYS A 123 12.60 -11.67 4.93
CA LYS A 123 12.48 -10.21 4.75
C LYS A 123 12.54 -9.45 6.08
N VAL A 124 12.26 -10.13 7.19
CA VAL A 124 12.40 -9.60 8.56
C VAL A 124 13.03 -10.66 9.46
N GLN A 125 13.65 -10.23 10.56
CA GLN A 125 14.20 -11.11 11.58
C GLN A 125 13.72 -10.71 12.98
N ALA A 126 13.58 -11.71 13.85
CA ALA A 126 13.28 -11.50 15.27
C ALA A 126 14.56 -11.50 16.10
N ILE A 127 14.74 -10.47 16.93
CA ILE A 127 15.79 -10.39 17.94
C ILE A 127 15.17 -10.43 19.34
N GLY A 128 15.88 -10.98 20.32
CA GLY A 128 15.36 -11.17 21.67
C GLY A 128 14.30 -12.27 21.80
N ARG A 129 13.72 -12.41 22.99
CA ARG A 129 12.76 -13.48 23.33
C ARG A 129 11.60 -12.95 24.17
N GLY A 130 10.45 -13.62 24.06
CA GLY A 130 9.24 -13.28 24.84
C GLY A 130 8.85 -11.81 24.69
N ARG A 131 8.67 -11.11 25.81
CA ARG A 131 8.27 -9.69 25.84
C ARG A 131 9.36 -8.74 25.30
N ALA A 132 10.60 -9.18 25.26
CA ALA A 132 11.72 -8.42 24.69
C ALA A 132 11.92 -8.71 23.19
N ARG A 133 11.05 -9.51 22.55
CA ARG A 133 11.16 -9.78 21.11
C ARG A 133 10.90 -8.51 20.30
N ARG A 134 11.85 -8.17 19.43
CA ARG A 134 11.74 -7.10 18.43
C ARG A 134 11.89 -7.67 17.03
N TRP A 135 11.37 -6.95 16.06
CA TRP A 135 11.43 -7.24 14.63
C TRP A 135 12.16 -6.12 13.92
N MET A 136 13.01 -6.47 12.97
CA MET A 136 13.76 -5.53 12.12
C MET A 136 13.98 -6.16 10.75
N MET A 137 14.27 -5.36 9.72
CA MET A 137 14.83 -5.91 8.48
C MET A 137 16.22 -6.49 8.76
N PRO A 138 16.64 -7.57 8.06
CA PRO A 138 18.01 -8.04 8.12
C PRO A 138 18.96 -6.91 7.71
N PRO A 139 20.03 -6.65 8.48
CA PRO A 139 20.99 -5.61 8.12
C PRO A 139 21.63 -5.95 6.77
N VAL A 140 21.81 -4.94 5.92
CA VAL A 140 22.52 -5.10 4.65
C VAL A 140 23.98 -5.39 4.98
N THR A 141 24.40 -6.65 4.81
CA THR A 141 25.79 -7.05 5.03
C THR A 141 26.66 -6.53 3.88
N GLY A 142 27.82 -5.94 4.20
CA GLY A 142 28.77 -5.43 3.21
C GLY A 142 28.81 -3.90 3.05
N PHE A 143 27.90 -3.16 3.69
CA PHE A 143 27.93 -1.69 3.71
C PHE A 143 27.75 -1.17 5.14
N PRO A 144 28.76 -0.53 5.77
CA PRO A 144 28.59 0.10 7.06
C PRO A 144 27.71 1.34 6.88
N THR A 145 26.41 1.25 7.21
CA THR A 145 25.45 2.38 7.07
C THR A 145 25.84 3.61 7.88
N VAL A 146 26.61 3.44 8.96
CA VAL A 146 27.22 4.56 9.73
C VAL A 146 28.15 5.44 8.88
N LEU A 147 28.73 4.90 7.81
CA LEU A 147 29.59 5.64 6.87
C LEU A 147 28.80 6.35 5.77
N LEU A 148 27.49 6.10 5.67
CA LEU A 148 26.59 6.76 4.71
C LEU A 148 25.96 8.04 5.28
N LEU A 149 26.23 8.35 6.56
CA LEU A 149 25.79 9.62 7.14
C LEU A 149 26.58 10.75 6.45
N PRO A 150 25.90 11.74 5.83
CA PRO A 150 26.60 12.90 5.30
C PRO A 150 27.36 13.59 6.44
N GLY A 151 28.56 14.06 6.14
CA GLY A 151 29.32 14.92 7.06
C GLY A 151 28.51 16.15 7.46
N PRO A 152 28.88 16.84 8.55
CA PRO A 152 28.18 18.05 8.98
C PRO A 152 28.03 19.00 7.78
N LEU A 153 26.79 19.46 7.54
CA LEU A 153 26.53 20.47 6.54
C LEU A 153 27.43 21.68 6.85
N PRO A 154 28.03 22.34 5.84
CA PRO A 154 28.81 23.55 6.08
C PRO A 154 27.94 24.53 6.87
N SER A 155 28.44 24.96 8.03
CA SER A 155 27.83 26.02 8.81
C SER A 155 27.94 27.31 8.03
N ASP A 156 26.82 28.00 7.82
CA ASP A 156 26.78 29.38 7.29
C ASP A 156 27.60 30.33 8.18
#